data_AF-A0A168QIM6-F1
#
_entry.id   AF-A0A168QIM6-F1
#
_cell.length_a   1.000
_cell.length_b   1.000
_cell.length_c   1.000
_cell.angle_alpha   90.00
_cell.angle_beta   90.00
_cell.angle_gamma   90.00
#
_symmetry.space_group_name_H-M   'P 1'
#
loop_
_entity.id
_entity.type
_entity.pdbx_description
1 polymer ?
#
loop_
_entity_poly.entity_id
_entity_poly.type
_entity_poly.pdbx_seq_one_letter_code
_entity_poly.pdbx_strand_id
1 'polypeptide(L)'
;MKLSFLGSINRHKDESLSVRDRDVIRRNILLIIAVLISTLMGLATVSTDITSIKNICSIVNVVTVILLVSFHIKGKYIHLNAYIGMAGMLLSCGLQIIFEPSLTSITTVYYLVILSLITMRQSVTYITLVAGLGFTWYLSQVGIDGLERSNLRISIIGSYVISSIIVILLLRVSEALKNNIEESRTQSEYLLNDQKVQKEQLVGNVVVVSQNMKDITQSMEDNTSSFQEMNVAFQEIATGAVTQVDTTLSINDSVQKMGVMIHEMTTSTETLIDKTNETNHLSMMGKEKVETLSGTILEFKEEIDAMASDIQELTVRVNETSQFSQTIREIANQTNLLSLNASIEAARAGEYGRGFSVVAMEIRKLSELTSNSAEQITTQLQGFSEQTNGTLQRMNLVAKRMQMSSELTQETADAFESIKDSIGILLQVSEEYGGMMQKVTQFSSSVGDSTNHLASVNEQTSATLEELSATLQSLLNNNQVSLDNTKSAEENLRLLVE
;
A
#
# COMPACT_ATOMS: atom_id res chain seq x y z
N MET A 1 83.30 48.36 -16.18
CA MET A 1 82.52 49.61 -16.11
C MET A 1 82.40 50.16 -17.53
N LYS A 2 81.19 50.52 -17.99
CA LYS A 2 80.76 50.81 -19.39
C LYS A 2 80.43 49.61 -20.31
N LEU A 3 79.56 48.71 -19.85
CA LEU A 3 78.66 47.94 -20.72
C LEU A 3 77.17 48.27 -20.45
N SER A 4 76.90 49.21 -19.54
CA SER A 4 75.56 49.68 -19.18
C SER A 4 75.05 50.87 -20.01
N PHE A 5 75.85 51.42 -20.94
CA PHE A 5 75.50 52.63 -21.68
C PHE A 5 74.75 52.38 -22.99
N LEU A 6 74.80 51.16 -23.54
CA LEU A 6 74.00 50.76 -24.71
C LEU A 6 72.68 50.07 -24.33
N GLY A 7 72.52 49.65 -23.07
CA GLY A 7 71.30 49.04 -22.55
C GLY A 7 70.22 50.01 -22.06
N SER A 8 70.50 51.32 -22.02
CA SER A 8 69.55 52.33 -21.48
C SER A 8 68.78 53.12 -22.55
N ILE A 9 69.10 52.96 -23.85
CA ILE A 9 68.51 53.80 -24.91
C ILE A 9 67.16 53.25 -25.46
N ASN A 10 66.67 52.08 -25.03
CA ASN A 10 65.45 51.48 -25.62
C ASN A 10 64.42 50.86 -24.66
N ARG A 11 64.53 51.07 -23.34
CA ARG A 11 63.66 50.41 -22.34
C ARG A 11 62.16 50.73 -22.44
N HIS A 12 61.76 51.78 -23.13
CA HIS A 12 60.33 52.14 -23.30
C HIS A 12 59.69 51.65 -24.60
N LYS A 13 60.39 50.87 -25.45
CA LYS A 13 59.84 50.31 -26.70
C LYS A 13 59.60 48.79 -26.67
N ASP A 14 60.04 48.10 -25.61
CA ASP A 14 60.21 46.64 -25.58
C ASP A 14 58.94 45.79 -25.41
N GLU A 15 57.80 46.39 -25.04
CA GLU A 15 56.53 45.65 -24.84
C GLU A 15 55.65 45.56 -26.09
N SER A 16 55.90 46.40 -27.10
CA SER A 16 55.15 46.40 -28.37
C SER A 16 55.83 45.61 -29.51
N LEU A 17 56.99 45.01 -29.24
CA LEU A 17 57.82 44.35 -30.25
C LEU A 17 57.59 42.83 -30.26
N SER A 18 57.43 42.26 -31.45
CA SER A 18 57.26 40.80 -31.62
C SER A 18 58.46 40.05 -31.02
N VAL A 19 58.25 38.81 -30.56
CA VAL A 19 59.34 37.91 -30.12
C VAL A 19 60.43 37.80 -31.21
N ARG A 20 60.02 37.83 -32.49
CA ARG A 20 60.94 37.90 -33.64
C ARG A 20 61.78 39.18 -33.65
N ASP A 21 61.20 40.33 -33.33
CA ASP A 21 61.91 41.61 -33.33
C ASP A 21 62.92 41.71 -32.18
N ARG A 22 62.57 41.18 -31.00
CA ARG A 22 63.48 41.11 -29.85
C ARG A 22 64.69 40.22 -30.13
N ASP A 23 64.51 39.09 -30.81
CA ASP A 23 65.60 38.22 -31.25
C ASP A 23 66.52 38.93 -32.26
N VAL A 24 65.95 39.64 -33.24
CA VAL A 24 66.75 40.44 -34.21
C VAL A 24 67.54 41.55 -33.51
N ILE A 25 66.96 42.24 -32.52
CA ILE A 25 67.65 43.27 -31.73
C ILE A 25 68.86 42.68 -31.00
N ARG A 26 68.69 41.53 -30.32
CA ARG A 26 69.79 40.84 -29.62
C ARG A 26 70.92 40.46 -30.57
N ARG A 27 70.58 39.89 -31.73
CA ARG A 27 71.57 39.51 -32.77
C ARG A 27 72.31 40.72 -33.33
N ASN A 28 71.61 41.83 -33.54
CA ASN A 28 72.24 43.07 -34.02
C ASN A 28 73.24 43.66 -33.02
N ILE A 29 73.00 43.54 -31.71
CA ILE A 29 73.95 43.96 -30.68
C ILE A 29 75.22 43.10 -30.76
N LEU A 30 75.07 41.79 -30.89
CA LEU A 30 76.20 40.87 -31.06
C LEU A 30 77.01 41.19 -32.32
N LEU A 31 76.35 41.50 -33.43
CA LEU A 31 77.01 41.94 -34.66
C LEU A 31 77.80 43.25 -34.46
N ILE A 32 77.22 44.24 -33.80
CA ILE A 32 77.90 45.51 -33.48
C ILE A 32 79.15 45.26 -32.65
N ILE A 33 79.06 44.42 -31.62
CA ILE A 33 80.20 44.09 -30.75
C ILE A 33 81.30 43.39 -31.56
N ALA A 34 80.95 42.40 -32.39
CA ALA A 34 81.93 41.69 -33.22
C ALA A 34 82.64 42.63 -34.21
N VAL A 35 81.88 43.47 -34.91
CA VAL A 35 82.41 44.47 -35.85
C VAL A 35 83.27 45.51 -35.12
N LEU A 36 82.88 45.94 -33.92
CA LEU A 36 83.66 46.89 -33.12
C LEU A 36 84.99 46.29 -32.65
N ILE A 37 85.00 45.01 -32.23
CA ILE A 37 86.24 44.31 -31.83
C ILE A 37 87.20 44.20 -33.02
N SER A 38 86.72 43.80 -34.20
CA SER A 38 87.56 43.74 -35.40
C SER A 38 88.07 45.11 -35.85
N THR A 39 87.25 46.15 -35.69
CA THR A 39 87.66 47.54 -35.98
C THR A 39 88.76 48.01 -35.03
N LEU A 40 88.66 47.70 -33.73
CA LEU A 40 89.69 48.02 -32.73
C LEU A 40 91.01 47.28 -33.00
N MET A 41 90.95 46.01 -33.41
CA MET A 41 92.14 45.27 -33.83
C MET A 41 92.78 45.86 -35.08
N GLY A 42 91.98 46.30 -36.07
CA GLY A 42 92.47 46.98 -37.27
C GLY A 42 93.20 48.30 -36.96
N LEU A 43 92.63 49.11 -36.06
CA LEU A 43 93.22 50.38 -35.60
C LEU A 43 94.61 50.23 -34.97
N ALA A 44 94.89 49.08 -34.33
CA ALA A 44 96.22 48.81 -33.76
C ALA A 44 97.32 48.62 -34.81
N THR A 45 96.95 48.44 -36.09
CA THR A 45 97.88 48.20 -37.20
C THR A 45 98.06 49.40 -38.15
N VAL A 46 97.52 50.56 -37.77
CA VAL A 46 97.59 51.83 -38.53
C VAL A 46 99.03 52.31 -38.68
N SER A 47 99.45 52.60 -39.91
CA SER A 47 100.78 53.15 -40.24
C SER A 47 100.77 54.68 -40.28
N THR A 48 101.95 55.31 -40.16
CA THR A 48 102.11 56.78 -40.24
C THR A 48 101.77 57.39 -41.60
N ASP A 49 101.76 56.59 -42.66
CA ASP A 49 101.33 57.00 -44.01
C ASP A 49 99.81 56.93 -44.15
N ILE A 50 99.16 58.10 -44.28
CA ILE A 50 97.69 58.24 -44.42
C ILE A 50 97.18 57.52 -45.68
N THR A 51 97.99 57.39 -46.72
CA THR A 51 97.58 56.76 -48.00
C THR A 51 97.68 55.24 -48.00
N SER A 52 98.18 54.62 -46.93
CA SER A 52 98.23 53.16 -46.81
C SER A 52 96.82 52.55 -46.86
N ILE A 53 96.69 51.45 -47.61
CA ILE A 53 95.43 50.68 -47.72
C ILE A 53 94.90 50.26 -46.34
N LYS A 54 95.78 49.99 -45.36
CA LYS A 54 95.38 49.65 -43.99
C LYS A 54 94.62 50.77 -43.30
N ASN A 55 94.99 52.02 -43.57
CA ASN A 55 94.33 53.20 -43.02
C ASN A 55 92.95 53.40 -43.68
N ILE A 56 92.85 53.18 -45.00
CA ILE A 56 91.57 53.21 -45.73
C ILE A 56 90.62 52.12 -45.21
N CYS A 57 91.09 50.88 -45.03
CA CYS A 57 90.27 49.77 -44.49
C CYS A 57 89.79 50.06 -43.05
N SER A 58 90.66 50.66 -42.23
CA SER A 58 90.29 51.09 -40.87
C SER A 58 89.21 52.17 -40.88
N ILE A 59 89.26 53.13 -41.80
CA ILE A 59 88.20 54.13 -41.98
C ILE A 59 86.88 53.46 -42.40
N VAL A 60 86.90 52.54 -43.35
CA VAL A 60 85.70 51.79 -43.79
C VAL A 60 85.08 51.03 -42.61
N ASN A 61 85.89 50.37 -41.78
CA ASN A 61 85.41 49.67 -40.59
C ASN A 61 84.79 50.61 -39.55
N VAL A 62 85.42 51.77 -39.28
CA VAL A 62 84.88 52.80 -38.37
C VAL A 62 83.55 53.35 -38.88
N VAL A 63 83.45 53.66 -40.18
CA VAL A 63 82.19 54.10 -40.82
C VAL A 63 81.11 53.02 -40.69
N THR A 64 81.48 51.74 -40.88
CA THR A 64 80.56 50.60 -40.75
C THR A 64 80.02 50.49 -39.32
N VAL A 65 80.87 50.64 -38.29
CA VAL A 65 80.44 50.64 -36.88
C VAL A 65 79.51 51.82 -36.60
N ILE A 66 79.83 53.02 -37.07
CA ILE A 66 78.97 54.21 -36.88
C ILE A 66 77.59 54.00 -37.51
N LEU A 67 77.53 53.46 -38.73
CA LEU A 67 76.26 53.15 -39.40
C LEU A 67 75.46 52.10 -38.63
N LEU A 68 76.09 51.01 -38.18
CA LEU A 68 75.44 49.96 -37.41
C LEU A 68 74.85 50.48 -36.08
N VAL A 69 75.62 51.29 -35.35
CA VAL A 69 75.17 51.90 -34.09
C VAL A 69 74.05 52.90 -34.34
N SER A 70 74.17 53.77 -35.35
CA SER A 70 73.15 54.77 -35.70
C SER A 70 71.81 54.11 -36.05
N PHE A 71 71.83 53.04 -36.85
CA PHE A 71 70.62 52.37 -37.28
C PHE A 71 70.01 51.51 -36.16
N HIS A 72 70.83 50.98 -35.25
CA HIS A 72 70.35 50.31 -34.04
C HIS A 72 69.58 51.28 -33.11
N ILE A 73 70.13 52.48 -32.88
CA ILE A 73 69.49 53.51 -32.03
C ILE A 73 68.18 54.02 -32.64
N LYS A 74 68.13 54.22 -33.97
CA LYS A 74 66.92 54.71 -34.65
C LYS A 74 65.76 53.71 -34.67
N GLY A 75 66.00 52.42 -34.42
CA GLY A 75 64.96 51.39 -34.22
C GLY A 75 64.03 51.08 -35.41
N LYS A 76 64.10 51.83 -36.53
CA LYS A 76 63.23 51.66 -37.71
C LYS A 76 63.85 50.75 -38.79
N TYR A 77 65.16 50.51 -38.73
CA TYR A 77 65.91 49.75 -39.75
C TYR A 77 66.64 48.53 -39.17
N ILE A 78 66.08 47.94 -38.11
CA ILE A 78 66.68 46.83 -37.34
C ILE A 78 66.99 45.63 -38.26
N HIS A 79 66.14 45.32 -39.24
CA HIS A 79 66.41 44.22 -40.17
C HIS A 79 67.51 44.52 -41.19
N LEU A 80 67.85 45.79 -41.44
CA LEU A 80 68.85 46.20 -42.43
C LEU A 80 70.28 46.17 -41.86
N ASN A 81 70.44 46.24 -40.53
CA ASN A 81 71.75 46.23 -39.86
C ASN A 81 72.63 45.06 -40.26
N ALA A 82 72.07 43.85 -40.40
CA ALA A 82 72.81 42.68 -40.82
C ALA A 82 73.46 42.86 -42.21
N TYR A 83 72.76 43.49 -43.15
CA TYR A 83 73.26 43.74 -44.50
C TYR A 83 74.33 44.82 -44.51
N ILE A 84 74.13 45.92 -43.76
CA ILE A 84 75.08 47.04 -43.70
C ILE A 84 76.40 46.59 -43.07
N GLY A 85 76.32 45.86 -41.96
CA GLY A 85 77.52 45.36 -41.27
C GLY A 85 78.34 44.43 -42.14
N MET A 86 77.68 43.50 -42.84
CA MET A 86 78.37 42.57 -43.73
C MET A 86 78.87 43.24 -45.01
N ALA A 87 78.13 44.20 -45.59
CA ALA A 87 78.59 44.94 -46.77
C ALA A 87 79.84 45.76 -46.47
N GLY A 88 79.87 46.45 -45.32
CA GLY A 88 81.04 47.21 -44.89
C GLY A 88 82.27 46.33 -44.62
N MET A 89 82.07 45.18 -43.97
CA MET A 89 83.14 44.22 -43.72
C MET A 89 83.65 43.52 -45.00
N LEU A 90 82.77 43.21 -45.94
CA LEU A 90 83.15 42.69 -47.26
C LEU A 90 83.95 43.71 -48.07
N LEU A 91 83.54 44.99 -48.05
CA LEU A 91 84.26 46.07 -48.72
C LEU A 91 85.67 46.24 -48.13
N SER A 92 85.77 46.30 -46.81
CA SER A 92 87.05 46.42 -46.09
C SER A 92 87.99 45.24 -46.37
N CYS A 93 87.46 44.02 -46.28
CA CYS A 93 88.21 42.80 -46.57
C CYS A 93 88.65 42.74 -48.05
N GLY A 94 87.77 43.12 -48.98
CA GLY A 94 88.08 43.16 -50.41
C GLY A 94 89.19 44.16 -50.74
N LEU A 95 89.15 45.36 -50.16
CA LEU A 95 90.21 46.36 -50.32
C LEU A 95 91.55 45.84 -49.78
N GLN A 96 91.55 45.23 -48.59
CA GLN A 96 92.77 44.66 -48.02
C GLN A 96 93.35 43.56 -48.92
N ILE A 97 92.50 42.66 -49.44
CA ILE A 97 92.90 41.52 -50.25
C ILE A 97 93.45 41.93 -51.62
N ILE A 98 92.82 42.91 -52.28
CA ILE A 98 93.18 43.31 -53.64
C ILE A 98 94.52 44.04 -53.67
N PHE A 99 94.76 44.95 -52.72
CA PHE A 99 95.90 45.84 -52.76
C PHE A 99 97.10 45.37 -51.91
N GLU A 100 96.89 44.69 -50.78
CA GLU A 100 97.96 44.15 -49.91
C GLU A 100 97.68 42.67 -49.54
N PRO A 101 97.86 41.73 -50.49
CA PRO A 101 97.61 40.32 -50.24
C PRO A 101 98.61 39.75 -49.21
N SER A 102 98.09 39.17 -48.12
CA SER A 102 98.90 38.64 -47.01
C SER A 102 98.39 37.28 -46.51
N LEU A 103 99.22 36.53 -45.78
CA LEU A 103 98.78 35.32 -45.06
C LEU A 103 97.65 35.60 -44.06
N THR A 104 97.61 36.79 -43.46
CA THR A 104 96.52 37.24 -42.57
C THR A 104 95.22 37.60 -43.30
N SER A 105 95.26 37.70 -44.63
CA SER A 105 94.06 37.92 -45.43
C SER A 105 93.16 36.67 -45.45
N ILE A 106 93.75 35.47 -45.38
CA ILE A 106 92.99 34.20 -45.30
C ILE A 106 92.17 34.14 -44.02
N THR A 107 92.76 34.49 -42.87
CA THR A 107 92.05 34.49 -41.58
C THR A 107 90.91 35.52 -41.55
N THR A 108 91.05 36.63 -42.27
CA THR A 108 90.00 37.65 -42.42
C THR A 108 88.79 37.12 -43.21
N VAL A 109 89.01 36.31 -44.25
CA VAL A 109 87.92 35.68 -45.00
C VAL A 109 87.15 34.65 -44.15
N TYR A 110 87.84 33.88 -43.29
CA TYR A 110 87.17 33.01 -42.31
C TYR A 110 86.41 33.78 -41.25
N TYR A 111 86.94 34.93 -40.82
CA TYR A 111 86.26 35.81 -39.89
C TYR A 111 84.93 36.36 -40.45
N LEU A 112 84.86 36.68 -41.75
CA LEU A 112 83.60 37.05 -42.41
C LEU A 112 82.55 35.95 -42.34
N VAL A 113 82.95 34.68 -42.48
CA VAL A 113 82.04 33.53 -42.34
C VAL A 113 81.46 33.50 -40.92
N ILE A 114 82.31 33.68 -39.90
CA ILE A 114 81.88 33.72 -38.49
C ILE A 114 80.93 34.90 -38.23
N LEU A 115 81.24 36.09 -38.72
CA LEU A 115 80.36 37.27 -38.61
C LEU A 115 78.99 37.02 -39.25
N SER A 116 78.97 36.39 -40.43
CA SER A 116 77.72 36.11 -41.13
C SER A 116 76.82 35.12 -40.37
N LEU A 117 77.39 34.18 -39.61
CA LEU A 117 76.66 33.26 -38.74
C LEU A 117 75.93 33.99 -37.60
N ILE A 118 76.52 35.04 -37.03
CA ILE A 118 75.91 35.83 -35.93
C ILE A 118 74.57 36.44 -36.39
N THR A 119 74.49 36.84 -37.66
CA THR A 119 73.24 37.41 -38.21
C THR A 119 72.13 36.37 -38.29
N MET A 120 72.48 35.08 -38.42
CA MET A 120 71.56 33.96 -38.63
C MET A 120 70.50 34.27 -39.71
N ARG A 121 70.90 35.04 -40.74
CA ARG A 121 70.07 35.37 -41.90
C ARG A 121 70.66 34.72 -43.12
N GLN A 122 69.93 33.74 -43.68
CA GLN A 122 70.36 32.96 -44.84
C GLN A 122 70.84 33.82 -46.00
N SER A 123 70.09 34.87 -46.35
CA SER A 123 70.47 35.77 -47.46
C SER A 123 71.81 36.47 -47.24
N VAL A 124 72.10 36.93 -46.02
CA VAL A 124 73.37 37.60 -45.67
C VAL A 124 74.53 36.61 -45.68
N THR A 125 74.32 35.41 -45.13
CA THR A 125 75.33 34.35 -45.10
C THR A 125 75.68 33.87 -46.51
N TYR A 126 74.70 33.61 -47.39
CA TYR A 126 74.98 33.17 -48.76
C TYR A 126 75.79 34.21 -49.55
N ILE A 127 75.43 35.49 -49.46
CA ILE A 127 76.19 36.57 -50.11
C ILE A 127 77.64 36.59 -49.63
N THR A 128 77.85 36.40 -48.31
CA THR A 128 79.19 36.42 -47.71
C THR A 128 80.03 35.20 -48.11
N LEU A 129 79.42 34.00 -48.17
CA LEU A 129 80.11 32.78 -48.59
C LEU A 129 80.55 32.85 -50.05
N VAL A 130 79.70 33.37 -50.94
CA VAL A 130 80.04 33.54 -52.36
C VAL A 130 81.17 34.57 -52.52
N ALA A 131 81.08 35.71 -51.83
CA ALA A 131 82.12 36.74 -51.87
C ALA A 131 83.45 36.24 -51.30
N GLY A 132 83.42 35.50 -50.19
CA GLY A 132 84.63 34.91 -49.59
C GLY A 132 85.23 33.79 -50.43
N LEU A 133 84.43 33.03 -51.20
CA LEU A 133 84.94 32.08 -52.19
C LEU A 133 85.66 32.83 -53.33
N GLY A 134 85.11 33.96 -53.78
CA GLY A 134 85.77 34.85 -54.72
C GLY A 134 87.10 35.41 -54.18
N PHE A 135 87.12 35.83 -52.91
CA PHE A 135 88.33 36.32 -52.25
C PHE A 135 89.41 35.24 -52.06
N THR A 136 89.03 34.02 -51.64
CA THR A 136 89.97 32.89 -51.54
C THR A 136 90.49 32.45 -52.89
N TRP A 137 89.66 32.49 -53.95
CA TRP A 137 90.10 32.25 -55.32
C TRP A 137 91.08 33.31 -55.80
N TYR A 138 90.82 34.60 -55.54
CA TYR A 138 91.74 35.69 -55.87
C TYR A 138 93.09 35.56 -55.14
N LEU A 139 93.07 35.30 -53.83
CA LEU A 139 94.27 35.05 -53.03
C LEU A 139 95.08 33.83 -53.50
N SER A 140 94.43 32.86 -54.15
CA SER A 140 95.12 31.71 -54.76
C SER A 140 95.81 32.04 -56.08
N GLN A 141 95.43 33.11 -56.78
CA GLN A 141 96.02 33.53 -58.05
C GLN A 141 97.16 34.53 -57.85
N VAL A 142 97.01 35.44 -56.90
CA VAL A 142 98.03 36.42 -56.53
C VAL A 142 99.11 35.70 -55.73
N GLY A 143 100.29 35.50 -56.32
CA GLY A 143 101.39 34.74 -55.70
C GLY A 143 101.93 35.42 -54.45
N ILE A 144 101.42 35.03 -53.27
CA ILE A 144 101.91 35.48 -51.96
C ILE A 144 103.16 34.66 -51.60
N ASP A 145 104.22 35.33 -51.10
CA ASP A 145 105.43 34.68 -50.57
C ASP A 145 105.07 33.61 -49.52
N GLY A 146 105.42 32.35 -49.81
CA GLY A 146 105.08 31.18 -48.97
C GLY A 146 103.91 30.31 -49.46
N LEU A 147 103.19 30.73 -50.51
CA LEU A 147 102.06 30.00 -51.13
C LEU A 147 102.38 29.42 -52.53
N GLU A 148 103.66 29.31 -52.88
CA GLU A 148 104.13 28.88 -54.20
C GLU A 148 103.93 27.38 -54.52
N ARG A 149 103.63 26.55 -53.50
CA ARG A 149 103.27 25.14 -53.73
C ARG A 149 101.80 25.00 -54.15
N SER A 150 101.58 24.40 -55.33
CA SER A 150 100.25 24.08 -55.86
C SER A 150 99.32 23.35 -54.86
N ASN A 151 99.89 22.49 -54.00
CA ASN A 151 99.13 21.73 -53.00
C ASN A 151 98.48 22.61 -51.91
N LEU A 152 99.10 23.73 -51.52
CA LEU A 152 98.56 24.63 -50.48
C LEU A 152 97.35 25.43 -50.98
N ARG A 153 97.35 25.80 -52.27
CA ARG A 153 96.24 26.52 -52.92
C ARG A 153 94.94 25.73 -52.92
N ILE A 154 95.04 24.45 -53.33
CA ILE A 154 93.90 23.52 -53.33
C ILE A 154 93.40 23.29 -51.90
N SER A 155 94.30 23.23 -50.92
CA SER A 155 93.93 23.03 -49.51
C SER A 155 93.12 24.20 -48.94
N ILE A 156 93.46 25.46 -49.24
CA ILE A 156 92.73 26.65 -48.74
C ILE A 156 91.34 26.78 -49.37
N ILE A 157 91.25 26.59 -50.69
CA ILE A 157 89.94 26.59 -51.38
C ILE A 157 89.09 25.43 -50.86
N GLY A 158 89.68 24.23 -50.72
CA GLY A 158 89.00 23.06 -50.16
C GLY A 158 88.51 23.27 -48.74
N SER A 159 89.33 23.83 -47.84
CA SER A 159 88.94 24.12 -46.47
C SER A 159 87.86 25.21 -46.39
N TYR A 160 87.85 26.16 -47.32
CA TYR A 160 86.80 27.19 -47.40
C TYR A 160 85.48 26.61 -47.90
N VAL A 161 85.50 25.74 -48.91
CA VAL A 161 84.31 25.03 -49.41
C VAL A 161 83.71 24.15 -48.31
N ILE A 162 84.53 23.38 -47.58
CA ILE A 162 84.07 22.57 -46.44
C ILE A 162 83.43 23.46 -45.36
N SER A 163 84.08 24.57 -45.01
CA SER A 163 83.54 25.51 -44.00
C SER A 163 82.23 26.14 -44.46
N SER A 164 82.10 26.45 -45.75
CA SER A 164 80.87 26.97 -46.35
C SER A 164 79.74 25.94 -46.28
N ILE A 165 80.01 24.67 -46.59
CA ILE A 165 79.04 23.57 -46.47
C ILE A 165 78.59 23.41 -45.02
N ILE A 166 79.52 23.41 -44.07
CA ILE A 166 79.21 23.31 -42.63
C ILE A 166 78.29 24.46 -42.19
N VAL A 167 78.59 25.69 -42.59
CA VAL A 167 77.76 26.87 -42.27
C VAL A 167 76.35 26.75 -42.85
N ILE A 168 76.21 26.29 -44.09
CA ILE A 168 74.92 26.08 -44.72
C ILE A 168 74.12 25.00 -43.98
N LEU A 169 74.76 23.90 -43.59
CA LEU A 169 74.14 22.84 -42.80
C LEU A 169 73.69 23.36 -41.42
N LEU A 170 74.53 24.15 -40.73
CA LEU A 170 74.20 24.74 -39.43
C LEU A 170 72.99 25.67 -39.50
N LEU A 171 72.87 26.48 -40.55
CA LEU A 171 71.69 27.34 -40.74
C LEU A 171 70.41 26.53 -40.96
N ARG A 172 70.48 25.44 -41.74
CA ARG A 172 69.33 24.58 -42.01
C ARG A 172 68.85 23.87 -40.74
N VAL A 173 69.79 23.37 -39.93
CA VAL A 173 69.49 22.77 -38.62
C VAL A 173 68.90 23.80 -37.66
N SER A 174 69.44 25.03 -37.63
CA SER A 174 68.93 26.08 -36.76
C SER A 174 67.50 26.51 -37.09
N GLU A 175 67.12 26.54 -38.38
CA GLU A 175 65.76 26.86 -38.79
C GLU A 175 64.79 25.73 -38.47
N ALA A 176 65.21 24.47 -38.70
CA ALA A 176 64.43 23.29 -38.32
C ALA A 176 64.17 23.24 -36.80
N LEU A 177 65.21 23.51 -35.97
CA LEU A 177 65.05 23.57 -34.52
C LEU A 177 64.06 24.66 -34.08
N LYS A 178 64.08 25.83 -34.73
CA LYS A 178 63.15 26.91 -34.41
C LYS A 178 61.70 26.52 -34.71
N ASN A 179 61.45 25.92 -35.87
CA ASN A 179 60.11 25.48 -36.26
C ASN A 179 59.60 24.37 -35.33
N ASN A 180 60.45 23.39 -34.99
CA ASN A 180 60.08 22.31 -34.07
C ASN A 180 59.74 22.82 -32.65
N ILE A 181 60.45 23.84 -32.16
CA ILE A 181 60.16 24.45 -30.86
C ILE A 181 58.81 25.18 -30.88
N GLU A 182 58.48 25.86 -31.98
CA GLU A 182 57.21 26.59 -32.13
C GLU A 182 56.01 25.63 -32.23
N GLU A 183 56.18 24.51 -32.96
CA GLU A 183 55.19 23.43 -33.04
C GLU A 183 54.99 22.72 -31.69
N SER A 184 56.08 22.33 -31.01
CA SER A 184 56.03 21.67 -29.70
C SER A 184 55.39 22.56 -28.62
N ARG A 185 55.64 23.87 -28.65
CA ARG A 185 55.00 24.81 -27.74
C ARG A 185 53.49 24.88 -27.97
N THR A 186 53.06 24.99 -29.23
CA THR A 186 51.63 25.04 -29.59
C THR A 186 50.92 23.74 -29.17
N GLN A 187 51.57 22.59 -29.38
CA GLN A 187 51.05 21.30 -28.95
C GLN A 187 50.94 21.19 -27.41
N SER A 188 51.93 21.69 -26.68
CA SER A 188 51.90 21.70 -25.22
C SER A 188 50.80 22.62 -24.66
N GLU A 189 50.57 23.78 -25.28
CA GLU A 189 49.49 24.70 -24.90
C GLU A 189 48.11 24.07 -25.17
N TYR A 190 47.95 23.36 -26.30
CA TYR A 190 46.74 22.59 -26.61
C TYR A 190 46.48 21.48 -25.58
N LEU A 191 47.48 20.64 -25.29
CA LEU A 191 47.34 19.53 -24.33
C LEU A 191 47.00 20.02 -22.93
N LEU A 192 47.57 21.14 -22.50
CA LEU A 192 47.30 21.70 -21.16
C LEU A 192 45.87 22.25 -21.08
N ASN A 193 45.36 22.85 -22.17
CA ASN A 193 43.97 23.28 -22.25
C ASN A 193 43.00 22.09 -22.28
N ASP A 194 43.33 21.04 -23.04
CA ASP A 194 42.55 19.79 -23.08
C ASP A 194 42.49 19.11 -21.70
N GLN A 195 43.64 19.02 -21.00
CA GLN A 195 43.68 18.51 -19.62
C GLN A 195 42.84 19.34 -18.65
N LYS A 196 42.80 20.67 -18.79
CA LYS A 196 41.93 21.53 -17.97
C LYS A 196 40.46 21.23 -18.22
N VAL A 197 40.04 21.15 -19.48
CA VAL A 197 38.65 20.83 -19.84
C VAL A 197 38.26 19.44 -19.33
N GLN A 198 39.13 18.43 -19.50
CA GLN A 198 38.90 17.09 -18.96
C GLN A 198 38.78 17.10 -17.44
N LYS A 199 39.63 17.85 -16.73
CA LYS A 199 39.55 17.99 -15.28
C LYS A 199 38.23 18.64 -14.85
N GLU A 200 37.81 19.71 -15.51
CA GLU A 200 36.53 20.38 -15.22
C GLU A 200 35.33 19.46 -15.46
N GLN A 201 35.33 18.68 -16.56
CA GLN A 201 34.31 17.68 -16.83
C GLN A 201 34.30 16.55 -15.78
N LEU A 202 35.47 16.07 -15.37
CA LEU A 202 35.58 15.03 -14.35
C LEU A 202 35.05 15.52 -13.01
N VAL A 203 35.41 16.73 -12.57
CA VAL A 203 34.86 17.35 -11.36
C VAL A 203 33.35 17.52 -11.47
N GLY A 204 32.83 17.98 -12.61
CA GLY A 204 31.40 18.09 -12.85
C GLY A 204 30.66 16.76 -12.74
N ASN A 205 31.21 15.69 -13.32
CA ASN A 205 30.66 14.35 -13.21
C ASN A 205 30.68 13.82 -11.78
N VAL A 206 31.76 14.04 -11.02
CA VAL A 206 31.83 13.61 -9.63
C VAL A 206 30.81 14.33 -8.75
N VAL A 207 30.56 15.63 -8.98
CA VAL A 207 29.50 16.37 -8.28
C VAL A 207 28.12 15.78 -8.56
N VAL A 208 27.81 15.46 -9.82
CA VAL A 208 26.53 14.82 -10.19
C VAL A 208 26.40 13.44 -9.55
N VAL A 209 27.45 12.61 -9.59
CA VAL A 209 27.42 11.28 -8.95
C VAL A 209 27.27 11.39 -7.44
N SER A 210 27.96 12.33 -6.78
CA SER A 210 27.82 12.59 -5.35
C SER A 210 26.40 13.01 -4.97
N GLN A 211 25.77 13.89 -5.76
CA GLN A 211 24.38 14.28 -5.53
C GLN A 211 23.43 13.07 -5.68
N ASN A 212 23.61 12.26 -6.73
CA ASN A 212 22.81 11.04 -6.91
C ASN A 212 23.02 10.05 -5.75
N MET A 213 24.24 9.90 -5.22
CA MET A 213 24.51 9.04 -4.06
C MET A 213 23.79 9.54 -2.80
N LYS A 214 23.71 10.86 -2.60
CA LYS A 214 22.95 11.45 -1.50
C LYS A 214 21.45 11.18 -1.64
N ASP A 215 20.90 11.34 -2.85
CA ASP A 215 19.48 11.08 -3.12
C ASP A 215 19.14 9.58 -2.94
N ILE A 216 20.05 8.69 -3.35
CA ILE A 216 19.94 7.23 -3.11
C ILE A 216 19.98 6.93 -1.60
N THR A 217 20.89 7.57 -0.86
CA THR A 217 21.02 7.41 0.59
C THR A 217 19.73 7.79 1.32
N GLN A 218 19.16 8.95 0.98
CA GLN A 218 17.86 9.37 1.52
C GLN A 218 16.75 8.36 1.18
N SER A 219 16.68 7.92 -0.08
CA SER A 219 15.69 6.93 -0.53
C SER A 219 15.83 5.60 0.21
N MET A 220 17.05 5.17 0.52
CA MET A 220 17.31 3.97 1.31
C MET A 220 16.91 4.15 2.78
N GLU A 221 17.14 5.32 3.38
CA GLU A 221 16.68 5.62 4.75
C GLU A 221 15.14 5.61 4.82
N ASP A 222 14.46 6.21 3.82
CA ASP A 222 12.99 6.19 3.71
C ASP A 222 12.44 4.76 3.51
N ASN A 223 13.10 3.94 2.70
CA ASN A 223 12.76 2.52 2.52
C ASN A 223 12.90 1.74 3.83
N THR A 224 13.95 1.99 4.63
CA THR A 224 14.12 1.34 5.93
C THR A 224 12.96 1.64 6.86
N SER A 225 12.54 2.91 6.94
CA SER A 225 11.35 3.30 7.73
C SER A 225 10.09 2.58 7.23
N SER A 226 9.88 2.56 5.91
CA SER A 226 8.72 1.90 5.29
C SER A 226 8.69 0.39 5.56
N PHE A 227 9.85 -0.27 5.51
CA PHE A 227 9.96 -1.69 5.85
C PHE A 227 9.73 -1.96 7.34
N GLN A 228 10.15 -1.06 8.24
CA GLN A 228 9.85 -1.19 9.67
C GLN A 228 8.35 -1.05 9.94
N GLU A 229 7.68 -0.10 9.30
CA GLU A 229 6.21 0.04 9.38
C GLU A 229 5.49 -1.20 8.85
N MET A 230 5.95 -1.75 7.73
CA MET A 230 5.43 -3.01 7.18
C MET A 230 5.59 -4.17 8.16
N ASN A 231 6.70 -4.22 8.92
CA ASN A 231 6.93 -5.26 9.92
C ASN A 231 5.93 -5.18 11.07
N VAL A 232 5.66 -3.96 11.56
CA VAL A 232 4.63 -3.72 12.59
C VAL A 232 3.25 -4.15 12.07
N ALA A 233 2.90 -3.77 10.84
CA ALA A 233 1.63 -4.17 10.22
C ALA A 233 1.51 -5.70 10.10
N PHE A 234 2.57 -6.40 9.69
CA PHE A 234 2.56 -7.88 9.62
C PHE A 234 2.41 -8.53 11.00
N GLN A 235 3.02 -7.98 12.04
CA GLN A 235 2.84 -8.47 13.43
C GLN A 235 1.40 -8.26 13.93
N GLU A 236 0.78 -7.12 13.61
CA GLU A 236 -0.63 -6.88 13.92
C GLU A 236 -1.54 -7.86 13.20
N ILE A 237 -1.32 -8.10 11.90
CA ILE A 237 -2.09 -9.09 11.13
C ILE A 237 -1.89 -10.50 11.70
N ALA A 238 -0.66 -10.88 12.09
CA ALA A 238 -0.39 -12.17 12.70
C ALA A 238 -1.14 -12.34 14.03
N THR A 239 -1.15 -11.30 14.87
CA THR A 239 -1.92 -11.30 16.13
C THR A 239 -3.43 -11.39 15.87
N GLY A 240 -3.92 -10.68 14.85
CA GLY A 240 -5.31 -10.77 14.39
C GLY A 240 -5.68 -12.17 13.90
N ALA A 241 -4.81 -12.81 13.12
CA ALA A 241 -4.99 -14.17 12.62
C ALA A 241 -5.06 -15.19 13.77
N VAL A 242 -4.21 -15.08 14.80
CA VAL A 242 -4.29 -15.93 16.00
C VAL A 242 -5.64 -15.76 16.70
N THR A 243 -6.07 -14.51 16.91
CA THR A 243 -7.39 -14.22 17.51
C THR A 243 -8.53 -14.77 16.66
N GLN A 244 -8.38 -14.78 15.34
CA GLN A 244 -9.34 -15.36 14.41
C GLN A 244 -9.43 -16.89 14.54
N VAL A 245 -8.35 -17.61 14.88
CA VAL A 245 -8.41 -19.04 15.22
C VAL A 245 -9.31 -19.26 16.43
N ASP A 246 -9.06 -18.53 17.52
CA ASP A 246 -9.79 -18.71 18.79
C ASP A 246 -11.29 -18.44 18.63
N THR A 247 -11.64 -17.39 17.88
CA THR A 247 -13.04 -17.07 17.57
C THR A 247 -13.68 -18.13 16.67
N THR A 248 -12.95 -18.66 15.67
CA THR A 248 -13.42 -19.74 14.80
C THR A 248 -13.70 -21.02 15.60
N LEU A 249 -12.83 -21.38 16.55
CA LEU A 249 -13.05 -22.51 17.45
C LEU A 249 -14.28 -22.32 18.34
N SER A 250 -14.47 -21.11 18.87
CA SER A 250 -15.63 -20.75 19.70
C SER A 250 -16.95 -20.80 18.90
N ILE A 251 -16.92 -20.40 17.64
CA ILE A 251 -18.07 -20.54 16.73
C ILE A 251 -18.39 -22.02 16.51
N ASN A 252 -17.38 -22.86 16.28
CA ASN A 252 -17.58 -24.29 16.05
C ASN A 252 -18.19 -24.99 17.28
N ASP A 253 -17.72 -24.67 18.49
CA ASP A 253 -18.33 -25.14 19.75
C ASP A 253 -19.80 -24.68 19.87
N SER A 254 -20.10 -23.44 19.48
CA SER A 254 -21.47 -22.92 19.48
C SER A 254 -22.37 -23.66 18.48
N VAL A 255 -21.85 -24.00 17.29
CA VAL A 255 -22.56 -24.80 16.27
C VAL A 255 -22.84 -26.22 16.79
N GLN A 256 -21.88 -26.85 17.47
CA GLN A 256 -22.08 -28.16 18.09
C GLN A 256 -23.16 -28.12 19.18
N LYS A 257 -23.10 -27.13 20.08
CA LYS A 257 -24.13 -26.91 21.10
C LYS A 257 -25.50 -26.66 20.48
N MET A 258 -25.55 -25.92 19.37
CA MET A 258 -26.79 -25.70 18.62
C MET A 258 -27.34 -27.02 18.07
N GLY A 259 -26.48 -27.92 17.57
CA GLY A 259 -26.88 -29.26 17.16
C GLY A 259 -27.54 -30.07 18.27
N VAL A 260 -26.97 -30.04 19.49
CA VAL A 260 -27.55 -30.71 20.67
C VAL A 260 -28.91 -30.11 21.03
N MET A 261 -29.02 -28.77 21.09
CA MET A 261 -30.29 -28.10 21.41
C MET A 261 -31.38 -28.40 20.38
N ILE A 262 -31.05 -28.44 19.08
CA ILE A 262 -32.02 -28.80 18.03
C ILE A 262 -32.52 -30.25 18.22
N HIS A 263 -31.64 -31.17 18.59
CA HIS A 263 -32.01 -32.56 18.84
C HIS A 263 -32.95 -32.67 20.06
N GLU A 264 -32.66 -31.96 21.14
CA GLU A 264 -33.53 -31.88 22.33
C GLU A 264 -34.89 -31.28 21.98
N MET A 265 -34.93 -30.19 21.19
CA MET A 265 -36.18 -29.57 20.74
C MET A 265 -37.00 -30.52 19.84
N THR A 266 -36.34 -31.28 18.96
CA THR A 266 -37.00 -32.27 18.11
C THR A 266 -37.66 -33.35 18.96
N THR A 267 -36.91 -33.93 19.90
CA THR A 267 -37.42 -34.95 20.84
C THR A 267 -38.56 -34.42 21.70
N SER A 268 -38.46 -33.17 22.16
CA SER A 268 -39.52 -32.52 22.93
C SER A 268 -40.78 -32.29 22.09
N THR A 269 -40.63 -31.98 20.80
CA THR A 269 -41.76 -31.80 19.87
C THR A 269 -42.45 -33.13 19.57
N GLU A 270 -41.68 -34.20 19.37
CA GLU A 270 -42.22 -35.57 19.23
C GLU A 270 -43.02 -35.98 20.48
N THR A 271 -42.47 -35.74 21.67
CA THR A 271 -43.15 -36.02 22.94
C THR A 271 -44.43 -35.19 23.09
N LEU A 272 -44.42 -33.92 22.64
CA LEU A 272 -45.59 -33.04 22.64
C LEU A 272 -46.70 -33.58 21.71
N ILE A 273 -46.33 -34.06 20.53
CA ILE A 273 -47.28 -34.68 19.58
C ILE A 273 -47.91 -35.93 20.21
N ASP A 274 -47.11 -36.81 20.80
CA ASP A 274 -47.61 -38.01 21.47
C ASP A 274 -48.58 -37.69 22.61
N LYS A 275 -48.24 -36.72 23.47
CA LYS A 275 -49.09 -36.28 24.57
C LYS A 275 -50.36 -35.57 24.09
N THR A 276 -50.28 -34.85 22.98
CA THR A 276 -51.44 -34.21 22.36
C THR A 276 -52.39 -35.25 21.78
N ASN A 277 -51.88 -36.31 21.16
CA ASN A 277 -52.67 -37.44 20.67
C ASN A 277 -53.34 -38.22 21.82
N GLU A 278 -52.62 -38.47 22.92
CA GLU A 278 -53.19 -39.07 24.14
C GLU A 278 -54.34 -38.20 24.69
N THR A 279 -54.13 -36.89 24.76
CA THR A 279 -55.16 -35.93 25.21
C THR A 279 -56.36 -35.91 24.27
N ASN A 280 -56.15 -36.05 22.96
CA ASN A 280 -57.23 -36.15 21.98
C ASN A 280 -58.11 -37.37 22.23
N HIS A 281 -57.47 -38.53 22.47
CA HIS A 281 -58.18 -39.76 22.80
C HIS A 281 -58.99 -39.62 24.10
N LEU A 282 -58.40 -39.05 25.15
CA LEU A 282 -59.10 -38.79 26.41
C LEU A 282 -60.27 -37.81 26.25
N SER A 283 -60.10 -36.77 25.42
CA SER A 283 -61.17 -35.82 25.10
C SER A 283 -62.33 -36.49 24.36
N MET A 284 -62.03 -37.33 23.37
CA MET A 284 -63.05 -38.11 22.65
C MET A 284 -63.82 -39.05 23.57
N MET A 285 -63.11 -39.78 24.45
CA MET A 285 -63.77 -40.62 25.47
C MET A 285 -64.63 -39.79 26.43
N GLY A 286 -64.15 -38.61 26.85
CA GLY A 286 -64.92 -37.68 27.69
C GLY A 286 -66.22 -37.25 27.02
N LYS A 287 -66.16 -36.86 25.75
CA LYS A 287 -67.32 -36.50 24.94
C LYS A 287 -68.34 -37.64 24.83
N GLU A 288 -67.89 -38.86 24.53
CA GLU A 288 -68.76 -40.05 24.44
C GLU A 288 -69.49 -40.31 25.78
N LYS A 289 -68.79 -40.16 26.91
CA LYS A 289 -69.40 -40.31 28.25
C LYS A 289 -70.43 -39.23 28.53
N VAL A 290 -70.20 -38.00 28.10
CA VAL A 290 -71.15 -36.89 28.23
C VAL A 290 -72.38 -37.10 27.34
N GLU A 291 -72.20 -37.57 26.10
CA GLU A 291 -73.32 -37.93 25.22
C GLU A 291 -74.18 -39.05 25.81
N THR A 292 -73.54 -40.08 26.40
CA THR A 292 -74.25 -41.14 27.12
C THR A 292 -75.05 -40.59 28.31
N LEU A 293 -74.42 -39.72 29.12
CA LEU A 293 -75.08 -39.09 30.27
C LEU A 293 -76.27 -38.22 29.86
N SER A 294 -76.14 -37.49 28.74
CA SER A 294 -77.23 -36.70 28.16
C SER A 294 -78.43 -37.58 27.81
N GLY A 295 -78.19 -38.73 27.17
CA GLY A 295 -79.22 -39.72 26.90
C GLY A 295 -79.91 -40.23 28.17
N THR A 296 -79.14 -40.60 29.20
CA THR A 296 -79.69 -41.05 30.48
C THR A 296 -80.52 -39.97 31.19
N ILE A 297 -80.13 -38.69 31.11
CA ILE A 297 -80.91 -37.58 31.68
C ILE A 297 -82.26 -37.42 30.96
N LEU A 298 -82.29 -37.60 29.63
CA LEU A 298 -83.53 -37.57 28.85
C LEU A 298 -84.47 -38.73 29.25
N GLU A 299 -83.95 -39.95 29.36
CA GLU A 299 -84.72 -41.11 29.82
C GLU A 299 -85.29 -40.88 31.24
N PHE A 300 -84.48 -40.37 32.17
CA PHE A 300 -84.93 -40.04 33.52
C PHE A 300 -86.03 -38.96 33.54
N LYS A 301 -85.95 -37.99 32.63
CA LYS A 301 -86.97 -36.95 32.50
C LYS A 301 -88.31 -37.55 32.04
N GLU A 302 -88.28 -38.45 31.05
CA GLU A 302 -89.46 -39.17 30.58
C GLU A 302 -90.09 -40.03 31.68
N GLU A 303 -89.28 -40.75 32.48
CA GLU A 303 -89.78 -41.53 33.62
C GLU A 303 -90.42 -40.66 34.71
N ILE A 304 -89.85 -39.49 34.99
CA ILE A 304 -90.41 -38.53 35.96
C ILE A 304 -91.73 -37.95 35.45
N ASP A 305 -91.83 -37.62 34.18
CA ASP A 305 -93.08 -37.12 33.58
C ASP A 305 -94.17 -38.21 33.59
N ALA A 306 -93.80 -39.48 33.30
CA ALA A 306 -94.71 -40.62 33.38
C ALA A 306 -95.23 -40.85 34.81
N MET A 307 -94.34 -40.89 35.81
CA MET A 307 -94.74 -41.04 37.22
C MET A 307 -95.61 -39.85 37.69
N ALA A 308 -95.43 -38.65 37.14
CA ALA A 308 -96.21 -37.49 37.52
C ALA A 308 -97.65 -37.63 37.02
N SER A 309 -97.81 -38.16 35.80
CA SER A 309 -99.10 -38.54 35.24
C SER A 309 -99.79 -39.62 36.10
N ASP A 310 -99.08 -40.68 36.50
CA ASP A 310 -99.63 -41.75 37.33
C ASP A 310 -100.13 -41.25 38.69
N ILE A 311 -99.35 -40.39 39.35
CA ILE A 311 -99.77 -39.80 40.64
C ILE A 311 -100.96 -38.86 40.45
N GLN A 312 -101.01 -38.11 39.34
CA GLN A 312 -102.13 -37.23 39.04
C GLN A 312 -103.42 -38.05 38.82
N GLU A 313 -103.34 -39.19 38.14
CA GLU A 313 -104.47 -40.13 38.02
C GLU A 313 -104.87 -40.69 39.41
N LEU A 314 -103.91 -41.06 40.25
CA LEU A 314 -104.18 -41.53 41.61
C LEU A 314 -104.90 -40.45 42.44
N THR A 315 -104.50 -39.18 42.34
CA THR A 315 -105.18 -38.06 43.00
C THR A 315 -106.64 -37.95 42.57
N VAL A 316 -106.94 -38.13 41.27
CA VAL A 316 -108.33 -38.17 40.77
C VAL A 316 -109.11 -39.32 41.41
N ARG A 317 -108.55 -40.54 41.41
CA ARG A 317 -109.21 -41.73 42.00
C ARG A 317 -109.44 -41.60 43.51
N VAL A 318 -108.51 -40.98 44.25
CA VAL A 318 -108.67 -40.69 45.68
C VAL A 318 -109.82 -39.72 45.92
N ASN A 319 -109.94 -38.67 45.10
CA ASN A 319 -111.03 -37.71 45.20
C ASN A 319 -112.40 -38.35 44.89
N GLU A 320 -112.49 -39.17 43.85
CA GLU A 320 -113.70 -39.94 43.53
C GLU A 320 -114.11 -40.87 44.68
N THR A 321 -113.14 -41.60 45.26
CA THR A 321 -113.38 -42.49 46.40
C THR A 321 -113.84 -41.72 47.64
N SER A 322 -113.31 -40.52 47.85
CA SER A 322 -113.73 -39.63 48.94
C SER A 322 -115.20 -39.23 48.79
N GLN A 323 -115.64 -38.92 47.57
CA GLN A 323 -117.04 -38.62 47.27
C GLN A 323 -117.97 -39.82 47.53
N PHE A 324 -117.53 -41.04 47.22
CA PHE A 324 -118.29 -42.25 47.58
C PHE A 324 -118.38 -42.45 49.10
N SER A 325 -117.28 -42.26 49.83
CA SER A 325 -117.26 -42.35 51.29
C SER A 325 -118.21 -41.34 51.95
N GLN A 326 -118.22 -40.11 51.45
CA GLN A 326 -119.16 -39.06 51.84
C GLN A 326 -120.63 -39.49 51.63
N THR A 327 -120.93 -40.05 50.45
CA THR A 327 -122.27 -40.55 50.11
C THR A 327 -122.70 -41.68 51.04
N ILE A 328 -121.81 -42.62 51.35
CA ILE A 328 -122.09 -43.71 52.31
C ILE A 328 -122.40 -43.15 53.71
N ARG A 329 -121.65 -42.14 54.15
CA ARG A 329 -121.90 -41.47 55.45
C ARG A 329 -123.27 -40.80 55.48
N GLU A 330 -123.67 -40.16 54.39
CA GLU A 330 -125.00 -39.55 54.24
C GLU A 330 -126.11 -40.60 54.29
N ILE A 331 -125.95 -41.73 53.57
CA ILE A 331 -126.90 -42.87 53.62
C ILE A 331 -126.98 -43.45 55.02
N ALA A 332 -125.84 -43.64 55.70
CA ALA A 332 -125.79 -44.17 57.06
C ALA A 332 -126.51 -43.24 58.05
N ASN A 333 -126.30 -41.92 57.95
CA ASN A 333 -127.00 -40.94 58.77
C ASN A 333 -128.51 -40.93 58.50
N GLN A 334 -128.94 -41.03 57.24
CA GLN A 334 -130.35 -41.16 56.90
C GLN A 334 -130.95 -42.46 57.47
N THR A 335 -130.24 -43.59 57.33
CA THR A 335 -130.68 -44.88 57.85
C THR A 335 -130.77 -44.87 59.38
N ASN A 336 -129.83 -44.20 60.05
CA ASN A 336 -129.85 -43.98 61.49
C ASN A 336 -131.13 -43.21 61.90
N LEU A 337 -131.46 -42.11 61.20
CA LEU A 337 -132.69 -41.35 61.43
C LEU A 337 -133.96 -42.17 61.16
N LEU A 338 -134.02 -42.95 60.07
CA LEU A 338 -135.13 -43.85 59.78
C LEU A 338 -135.31 -44.90 60.88
N SER A 339 -134.21 -45.51 61.32
CA SER A 339 -134.24 -46.54 62.37
C SER A 339 -134.64 -45.98 63.72
N LEU A 340 -134.24 -44.74 64.04
CA LEU A 340 -134.68 -44.03 65.24
C LEU A 340 -136.20 -43.80 65.22
N ASN A 341 -136.73 -43.31 64.10
CA ASN A 341 -138.17 -43.14 63.93
C ASN A 341 -138.92 -44.48 64.06
N ALA A 342 -138.37 -45.56 63.49
CA ALA A 342 -138.93 -46.90 63.61
C ALA A 342 -138.88 -47.44 65.05
N SER A 343 -137.80 -47.20 65.80
CA SER A 343 -137.69 -47.56 67.23
C SER A 343 -138.71 -46.80 68.08
N ILE A 344 -138.93 -45.51 67.79
CA ILE A 344 -139.94 -44.70 68.48
C ILE A 344 -141.35 -45.25 68.22
N GLU A 345 -141.70 -45.55 66.97
CA GLU A 345 -143.02 -46.08 66.61
C GLU A 345 -143.22 -47.51 67.17
N ALA A 346 -142.17 -48.33 67.19
CA ALA A 346 -142.20 -49.64 67.82
C ALA A 346 -142.41 -49.57 69.34
N ALA A 347 -141.80 -48.60 70.03
CA ALA A 347 -142.05 -48.34 71.44
C ALA A 347 -143.49 -47.86 71.69
N ARG A 348 -144.05 -47.08 70.75
CA ARG A 348 -145.43 -46.57 70.79
C ARG A 348 -146.48 -47.67 70.64
N ALA A 349 -146.19 -48.71 69.87
CA ALA A 349 -147.04 -49.89 69.69
C ALA A 349 -147.06 -50.87 70.89
N GLY A 350 -146.29 -50.58 71.96
CA GLY A 350 -146.29 -51.37 73.20
C GLY A 350 -145.84 -52.82 73.01
N GLU A 351 -146.57 -53.77 73.60
CA GLU A 351 -146.25 -55.21 73.54
C GLU A 351 -146.22 -55.77 72.09
N TYR A 352 -147.05 -55.23 71.19
CA TYR A 352 -147.10 -55.67 69.78
C TYR A 352 -145.91 -55.17 68.94
N GLY A 353 -145.20 -54.12 69.37
CA GLY A 353 -144.05 -53.54 68.67
C GLY A 353 -142.69 -54.10 69.11
N ARG A 354 -142.66 -54.99 70.09
CA ARG A 354 -141.43 -55.41 70.78
C ARG A 354 -140.39 -56.07 69.84
N GLY A 355 -140.84 -56.89 68.89
CA GLY A 355 -139.97 -57.49 67.86
C GLY A 355 -139.42 -56.46 66.87
N PHE A 356 -140.26 -55.51 66.43
CA PHE A 356 -139.84 -54.41 65.55
C PHE A 356 -138.86 -53.45 66.24
N SER A 357 -139.02 -53.22 67.55
CA SER A 357 -138.10 -52.38 68.31
C SER A 357 -136.68 -52.95 68.35
N VAL A 358 -136.53 -54.28 68.46
CA VAL A 358 -135.23 -54.96 68.45
C VAL A 358 -134.56 -54.80 67.08
N VAL A 359 -135.31 -55.03 65.99
CA VAL A 359 -134.79 -54.86 64.63
C VAL A 359 -134.40 -53.40 64.36
N ALA A 360 -135.22 -52.44 64.77
CA ALA A 360 -134.92 -51.03 64.60
C ALA A 360 -133.66 -50.59 65.38
N MET A 361 -133.46 -51.08 66.61
CA MET A 361 -132.21 -50.83 67.35
C MET A 361 -130.99 -51.46 66.70
N GLU A 362 -131.12 -52.66 66.12
CA GLU A 362 -130.00 -53.30 65.40
C GLU A 362 -129.65 -52.54 64.12
N ILE A 363 -130.64 -52.07 63.34
CA ILE A 363 -130.43 -51.20 62.17
C ILE A 363 -129.75 -49.89 62.59
N ARG A 364 -130.17 -49.31 63.72
CA ARG A 364 -129.56 -48.09 64.26
C ARG A 364 -128.08 -48.29 64.55
N LYS A 365 -127.75 -49.37 65.27
CA LYS A 365 -126.38 -49.74 65.60
C LYS A 365 -125.54 -49.99 64.34
N LEU A 366 -126.09 -50.67 63.34
CA LEU A 366 -125.42 -50.90 62.05
C LEU A 366 -125.17 -49.60 61.29
N SER A 367 -126.13 -48.66 61.34
CA SER A 367 -126.04 -47.35 60.71
C SER A 367 -124.99 -46.46 61.39
N GLU A 368 -124.97 -46.41 62.72
CA GLU A 368 -123.91 -45.72 63.50
C GLU A 368 -122.53 -46.31 63.17
N LEU A 369 -122.40 -47.64 63.13
CA LEU A 369 -121.15 -48.32 62.78
C LEU A 369 -120.71 -48.03 61.33
N THR A 370 -121.66 -47.97 60.40
CA THR A 370 -121.40 -47.61 58.99
C THR A 370 -120.95 -46.17 58.86
N SER A 371 -121.60 -45.23 59.58
CA SER A 371 -121.22 -43.81 59.58
C SER A 371 -119.81 -43.62 60.14
N ASN A 372 -119.49 -44.24 61.28
CA ASN A 372 -118.16 -44.19 61.88
C ASN A 372 -117.09 -44.78 60.95
N SER A 373 -117.40 -45.90 60.28
CA SER A 373 -116.49 -46.52 59.31
C SER A 373 -116.26 -45.61 58.09
N ALA A 374 -117.32 -44.97 57.58
CA ALA A 374 -117.22 -44.01 56.48
C ALA A 374 -116.38 -42.77 56.85
N GLU A 375 -116.52 -42.26 58.08
CA GLU A 375 -115.69 -41.17 58.60
C GLU A 375 -114.20 -41.55 58.70
N GLN A 376 -113.91 -42.76 59.19
CA GLN A 376 -112.54 -43.29 59.21
C GLN A 376 -111.95 -43.40 57.80
N ILE A 377 -112.73 -43.91 56.83
CA ILE A 377 -112.32 -43.97 55.42
C ILE A 377 -112.06 -42.56 54.87
N THR A 378 -112.95 -41.60 55.14
CA THR A 378 -112.78 -40.20 54.70
C THR A 378 -111.46 -39.61 55.23
N THR A 379 -111.16 -39.84 56.51
CA THR A 379 -109.92 -39.38 57.15
C THR A 379 -108.68 -39.99 56.50
N GLN A 380 -108.70 -41.30 56.20
CA GLN A 380 -107.60 -41.97 55.49
C GLN A 380 -107.40 -41.43 54.07
N LEU A 381 -108.49 -41.20 53.33
CA LEU A 381 -108.45 -40.65 51.97
C LEU A 381 -107.89 -39.22 51.95
N GLN A 382 -108.20 -38.42 52.97
CA GLN A 382 -107.60 -37.09 53.12
C GLN A 382 -106.08 -37.18 53.33
N GLY A 383 -105.61 -38.11 54.16
CA GLY A 383 -104.18 -38.40 54.31
C GLY A 383 -103.51 -38.84 53.00
N PHE A 384 -104.18 -39.69 52.19
CA PHE A 384 -103.67 -40.07 50.86
C PHE A 384 -103.67 -38.89 49.87
N SER A 385 -104.66 -38.00 49.92
CA SER A 385 -104.69 -36.78 49.10
C SER A 385 -103.50 -35.86 49.42
N GLU A 386 -103.20 -35.65 50.71
CA GLU A 386 -102.03 -34.89 51.15
C GLU A 386 -100.72 -35.54 50.68
N GLN A 387 -100.60 -36.87 50.81
CA GLN A 387 -99.42 -37.62 50.35
C GLN A 387 -99.22 -37.53 48.84
N THR A 388 -100.28 -37.68 48.02
CA THR A 388 -100.19 -37.58 46.56
C THR A 388 -99.79 -36.16 46.11
N ASN A 389 -100.36 -35.13 46.71
CA ASN A 389 -99.96 -33.73 46.45
C ASN A 389 -98.49 -33.47 46.85
N GLY A 390 -98.07 -33.98 48.01
CA GLY A 390 -96.67 -33.89 48.45
C GLY A 390 -95.71 -34.59 47.48
N THR A 391 -96.10 -35.74 46.94
CA THR A 391 -95.35 -36.46 45.91
C THR A 391 -95.25 -35.64 44.62
N LEU A 392 -96.36 -35.10 44.10
CA LEU A 392 -96.36 -34.23 42.90
C LEU A 392 -95.42 -33.03 43.04
N GLN A 393 -95.38 -32.39 44.20
CA GLN A 393 -94.45 -31.27 44.44
C GLN A 393 -92.99 -31.72 44.38
N ARG A 394 -92.67 -32.88 44.97
CA ARG A 394 -91.31 -33.46 44.91
C ARG A 394 -90.93 -33.81 43.48
N MET A 395 -91.86 -34.37 42.71
CA MET A 395 -91.65 -34.70 41.30
C MET A 395 -91.35 -33.48 40.44
N ASN A 396 -92.12 -32.39 40.60
CA ASN A 396 -91.83 -31.12 39.93
C ASN A 396 -90.43 -30.57 40.27
N LEU A 397 -90.00 -30.70 41.53
CA LEU A 397 -88.65 -30.31 41.93
C LEU A 397 -87.58 -31.18 41.26
N VAL A 398 -87.80 -32.49 41.15
CA VAL A 398 -86.87 -33.41 40.45
C VAL A 398 -86.82 -33.09 38.97
N ALA A 399 -87.95 -32.84 38.30
CA ALA A 399 -88.00 -32.45 36.90
C ALA A 399 -87.19 -31.16 36.64
N LYS A 400 -87.33 -30.15 37.52
CA LYS A 400 -86.53 -28.92 37.43
C LYS A 400 -85.02 -29.18 37.60
N ARG A 401 -84.64 -30.09 38.50
CA ARG A 401 -83.24 -30.50 38.68
C ARG A 401 -82.70 -31.24 37.44
N MET A 402 -83.50 -32.09 36.81
CA MET A 402 -83.12 -32.78 35.56
C MET A 402 -82.93 -31.81 34.40
N GLN A 403 -83.77 -30.80 34.27
CA GLN A 403 -83.58 -29.74 33.27
C GLN A 403 -82.23 -29.03 33.47
N MET A 404 -81.90 -28.65 34.71
CA MET A 404 -80.62 -28.03 35.03
C MET A 404 -79.43 -28.97 34.78
N SER A 405 -79.56 -30.26 35.10
CA SER A 405 -78.54 -31.27 34.78
C SER A 405 -78.32 -31.43 33.27
N SER A 406 -79.39 -31.36 32.48
CA SER A 406 -79.32 -31.41 31.00
C SER A 406 -78.55 -30.22 30.44
N GLU A 407 -78.80 -29.01 30.95
CA GLU A 407 -78.09 -27.78 30.55
C GLU A 407 -76.59 -27.88 30.88
N LEU A 408 -76.23 -28.30 32.09
CA LEU A 408 -74.84 -28.49 32.51
C LEU A 408 -74.11 -29.56 31.68
N THR A 409 -74.82 -30.61 31.30
CA THR A 409 -74.26 -31.70 30.47
C THR A 409 -73.99 -31.20 29.05
N GLN A 410 -74.89 -30.36 28.50
CA GLN A 410 -74.66 -29.71 27.20
C GLN A 410 -73.46 -28.75 27.25
N GLU A 411 -73.35 -27.90 28.28
CA GLU A 411 -72.19 -27.03 28.45
C GLU A 411 -70.87 -27.83 28.54
N THR A 412 -70.90 -28.99 29.21
CA THR A 412 -69.75 -29.88 29.30
C THR A 412 -69.41 -30.50 27.93
N ALA A 413 -70.41 -30.84 27.10
CA ALA A 413 -70.19 -31.34 25.75
C ALA A 413 -69.51 -30.28 24.86
N ASP A 414 -69.98 -29.04 24.93
CA ASP A 414 -69.42 -27.92 24.18
C ASP A 414 -67.96 -27.63 24.60
N ALA A 415 -67.63 -27.81 25.88
CA ALA A 415 -66.27 -27.71 26.39
C ALA A 415 -65.35 -28.79 25.79
N PHE A 416 -65.81 -30.03 25.66
CA PHE A 416 -65.03 -31.09 25.01
C PHE A 416 -64.81 -30.84 23.51
N GLU A 417 -65.78 -30.24 22.81
CA GLU A 417 -65.58 -29.84 21.41
C GLU A 417 -64.52 -28.73 21.31
N SER A 418 -64.55 -27.74 22.20
CA SER A 418 -63.54 -26.67 22.26
C SER A 418 -62.13 -27.21 22.57
N ILE A 419 -62.04 -28.23 23.43
CA ILE A 419 -60.77 -28.93 23.70
C ILE A 419 -60.25 -29.63 22.45
N LYS A 420 -61.12 -30.32 21.70
CA LYS A 420 -60.76 -30.99 20.44
C LYS A 420 -60.22 -29.98 19.40
N ASP A 421 -60.87 -28.83 19.25
CA ASP A 421 -60.39 -27.79 18.34
C ASP A 421 -59.02 -27.25 18.77
N SER A 422 -58.82 -27.03 20.07
CA SER A 422 -57.53 -26.58 20.63
C SER A 422 -56.41 -27.61 20.41
N ILE A 423 -56.73 -28.90 20.50
CA ILE A 423 -55.82 -30.01 20.19
C ILE A 423 -55.44 -30.00 18.72
N GLY A 424 -56.39 -29.76 17.81
CA GLY A 424 -56.12 -29.63 16.38
C GLY A 424 -55.10 -28.52 16.07
N ILE A 425 -55.27 -27.36 16.71
CA ILE A 425 -54.32 -26.24 16.60
C ILE A 425 -52.94 -26.63 17.15
N LEU A 426 -52.88 -27.31 18.30
CA LEU A 426 -51.61 -27.75 18.90
C LEU A 426 -50.83 -28.73 18.00
N LEU A 427 -51.52 -29.65 17.33
CA LEU A 427 -50.90 -30.57 16.37
C LEU A 427 -50.32 -29.81 15.17
N GLN A 428 -51.08 -28.87 14.60
CA GLN A 428 -50.60 -28.05 13.49
C GLN A 428 -49.36 -27.24 13.87
N VAL A 429 -49.40 -26.56 15.03
CA VAL A 429 -48.26 -25.76 15.51
C VAL A 429 -47.04 -26.65 15.74
N SER A 430 -47.24 -27.86 16.27
CA SER A 430 -46.15 -28.81 16.51
C SER A 430 -45.48 -29.28 15.20
N GLU A 431 -46.26 -29.52 14.14
CA GLU A 431 -45.72 -29.80 12.80
C GLU A 431 -44.91 -28.63 12.23
N GLU A 432 -45.41 -27.40 12.38
CA GLU A 432 -44.71 -26.19 11.96
C GLU A 432 -43.37 -26.02 12.71
N TYR A 433 -43.35 -26.31 14.02
CA TYR A 433 -42.12 -26.33 14.82
C TYR A 433 -41.13 -27.39 14.31
N GLY A 434 -41.59 -28.59 13.96
CA GLY A 434 -40.76 -29.63 13.35
C GLY A 434 -40.09 -29.15 12.05
N GLY A 435 -40.87 -28.49 11.17
CA GLY A 435 -40.33 -27.88 9.95
C GLY A 435 -39.34 -26.75 10.22
N MET A 436 -39.55 -25.95 11.27
CA MET A 436 -38.59 -24.92 11.70
C MET A 436 -37.28 -25.55 12.18
N MET A 437 -37.34 -26.62 12.96
CA MET A 437 -36.14 -27.31 13.46
C MET A 437 -35.27 -27.82 12.31
N GLN A 438 -35.87 -28.40 11.26
CA GLN A 438 -35.13 -28.81 10.06
C GLN A 438 -34.38 -27.65 9.38
N LYS A 439 -35.03 -26.48 9.27
CA LYS A 439 -34.38 -25.28 8.71
C LYS A 439 -33.21 -24.81 9.58
N VAL A 440 -33.38 -24.81 10.91
CA VAL A 440 -32.29 -24.45 11.84
C VAL A 440 -31.14 -25.44 11.74
N THR A 441 -31.40 -26.75 11.58
CA THR A 441 -30.35 -27.75 11.31
C THR A 441 -29.57 -27.42 10.04
N GLN A 442 -30.26 -27.09 8.95
CA GLN A 442 -29.62 -26.73 7.68
C GLN A 442 -28.75 -25.49 7.82
N PHE A 443 -29.24 -24.45 8.51
CA PHE A 443 -28.44 -23.25 8.78
C PHE A 443 -27.23 -23.55 9.66
N SER A 444 -27.39 -24.37 10.70
CA SER A 444 -26.29 -24.82 11.56
C SER A 444 -25.18 -25.47 10.75
N SER A 445 -25.54 -26.39 9.84
CA SER A 445 -24.58 -27.06 8.95
C SER A 445 -23.84 -26.06 8.06
N SER A 446 -24.56 -25.11 7.45
CA SER A 446 -23.95 -24.09 6.58
C SER A 446 -22.99 -23.17 7.34
N VAL A 447 -23.29 -22.84 8.61
CA VAL A 447 -22.38 -22.08 9.48
C VAL A 447 -21.15 -22.92 9.81
N GLY A 448 -21.32 -24.22 10.09
CA GLY A 448 -20.21 -25.16 10.28
C GLY A 448 -19.26 -25.21 9.07
N ASP A 449 -19.81 -25.33 7.86
CA ASP A 449 -19.02 -25.35 6.62
C ASP A 449 -18.27 -24.03 6.41
N SER A 450 -18.93 -22.89 6.65
CA SER A 450 -18.31 -21.57 6.54
C SER A 450 -17.18 -21.37 7.56
N THR A 451 -17.36 -21.92 8.77
CA THR A 451 -16.36 -21.89 9.85
C THR A 451 -15.13 -22.74 9.48
N ASN A 452 -15.34 -23.92 8.87
CA ASN A 452 -14.24 -24.75 8.35
C ASN A 452 -13.47 -24.04 7.23
N HIS A 453 -14.17 -23.35 6.33
CA HIS A 453 -13.53 -22.51 5.31
C HIS A 453 -12.71 -21.37 5.93
N LEU A 454 -13.23 -20.70 6.95
CA LEU A 454 -12.49 -19.66 7.68
C LEU A 454 -11.22 -20.21 8.33
N ALA A 455 -11.26 -21.40 8.93
CA ALA A 455 -10.08 -22.04 9.49
C ALA A 455 -8.99 -22.25 8.42
N SER A 456 -9.37 -22.78 7.25
CA SER A 456 -8.44 -22.99 6.13
C SER A 456 -7.84 -21.69 5.60
N VAL A 457 -8.65 -20.63 5.45
CA VAL A 457 -8.17 -19.30 5.03
C VAL A 457 -7.19 -18.73 6.05
N ASN A 458 -7.43 -18.97 7.34
CA ASN A 458 -6.59 -18.45 8.40
C ASN A 458 -5.24 -19.19 8.51
N GLU A 459 -5.23 -20.50 8.26
CA GLU A 459 -3.98 -21.28 8.10
C GLU A 459 -3.16 -20.75 6.92
N GLN A 460 -3.80 -20.52 5.78
CA GLN A 460 -3.14 -19.94 4.61
C GLN A 460 -2.61 -18.54 4.92
N THR A 461 -3.38 -17.70 5.60
CA THR A 461 -2.97 -16.34 6.00
C THR A 461 -1.73 -16.40 6.88
N SER A 462 -1.69 -17.30 7.85
CA SER A 462 -0.53 -17.50 8.73
C SER A 462 0.72 -17.90 7.94
N ALA A 463 0.60 -18.87 7.03
CA ALA A 463 1.72 -19.27 6.17
C ALA A 463 2.22 -18.12 5.27
N THR A 464 1.29 -17.33 4.73
CA THR A 464 1.63 -16.18 3.87
C THR A 464 2.34 -15.09 4.68
N LEU A 465 1.94 -14.86 5.94
CA LEU A 465 2.60 -13.91 6.83
C LEU A 465 4.01 -14.34 7.21
N GLU A 466 4.25 -15.64 7.42
CA GLU A 466 5.60 -16.17 7.65
C GLU A 466 6.52 -15.90 6.44
N GLU A 467 6.04 -16.15 5.22
CA GLU A 467 6.79 -15.87 3.98
C GLU A 467 7.05 -14.37 3.78
N LEU A 468 6.04 -13.52 4.04
CA LEU A 468 6.16 -12.07 3.95
C LEU A 468 7.14 -11.52 4.99
N SER A 469 7.09 -12.03 6.22
CA SER A 469 8.02 -11.64 7.28
C SER A 469 9.46 -12.03 6.93
N ALA A 470 9.68 -13.23 6.38
CA ALA A 470 11.00 -13.66 5.92
C ALA A 470 11.52 -12.77 4.77
N THR A 471 10.66 -12.45 3.82
CA THR A 471 10.98 -11.57 2.68
C THR A 471 11.34 -10.15 3.16
N LEU A 472 10.56 -9.61 4.09
CA LEU A 472 10.78 -8.29 4.67
C LEU A 472 12.10 -8.21 5.43
N GLN A 473 12.44 -9.25 6.19
CA GLN A 473 13.74 -9.33 6.87
C GLN A 473 14.91 -9.33 5.87
N SER A 474 14.76 -10.01 4.74
CA SER A 474 15.74 -9.97 3.65
C SER A 474 15.86 -8.58 3.02
N LEU A 475 14.74 -7.90 2.77
CA LEU A 475 14.71 -6.53 2.23
C LEU A 475 15.37 -5.54 3.18
N LEU A 476 15.08 -5.60 4.48
CA LEU A 476 15.73 -4.77 5.50
C LEU A 476 17.24 -4.97 5.49
N ASN A 477 17.71 -6.21 5.49
CA ASN A 477 19.13 -6.52 5.45
C ASN A 477 19.81 -6.02 4.16
N ASN A 478 19.20 -6.26 3.00
CA ASN A 478 19.74 -5.83 1.71
C ASN A 478 19.77 -4.29 1.59
N ASN A 479 18.75 -3.60 2.11
CA ASN A 479 18.68 -2.15 2.10
C ASN A 479 19.75 -1.55 3.03
N GLN A 480 19.97 -2.14 4.21
CA GLN A 480 21.04 -1.71 5.12
C GLN A 480 22.43 -1.89 4.49
N VAL A 481 22.71 -3.04 3.87
CA VAL A 481 23.98 -3.28 3.17
C VAL A 481 24.18 -2.28 2.02
N SER A 482 23.11 -1.99 1.28
CA SER A 482 23.17 -1.02 0.18
C SER A 482 23.40 0.41 0.67
N LEU A 483 22.82 0.78 1.82
CA LEU A 483 23.03 2.07 2.47
C LEU A 483 24.50 2.24 2.88
N ASP A 484 25.08 1.23 3.51
CA ASP A 484 26.48 1.25 3.94
C ASP A 484 27.44 1.34 2.74
N ASN A 485 27.15 0.62 1.65
CA ASN A 485 27.92 0.69 0.41
C ASN A 485 27.81 2.07 -0.26
N THR A 486 26.61 2.67 -0.27
CA THR A 486 26.37 4.00 -0.87
C THR A 486 27.09 5.09 -0.08
N LYS A 487 27.03 5.05 1.26
CA LYS A 487 27.79 5.97 2.15
C LYS A 487 29.29 5.84 1.94
N SER A 488 29.81 4.62 1.81
CA SER A 488 31.23 4.38 1.50
C SER A 488 31.62 4.91 0.12
N ALA A 489 30.76 4.77 -0.90
CA ALA A 489 30.99 5.31 -2.23
C ALA A 489 30.98 6.85 -2.24
N GLU A 490 30.06 7.47 -1.49
CA GLU A 490 30.01 8.93 -1.30
C GLU A 490 31.31 9.46 -0.67
N GLU A 491 31.80 8.81 0.39
CA GLU A 491 33.06 9.17 1.05
C GLU A 491 34.26 9.10 0.09
N ASN A 492 34.36 8.01 -0.69
CA ASN A 492 35.41 7.85 -1.69
C ASN A 492 35.34 8.89 -2.82
N LEU A 493 34.13 9.27 -3.26
CA LEU A 493 33.96 10.33 -4.26
C LEU A 493 34.34 11.69 -3.72
N ARG A 494 34.07 11.97 -2.44
CA ARG A 494 34.50 13.21 -1.77
C ARG A 494 36.02 13.36 -1.77
N LEU A 495 36.74 12.28 -1.46
CA LEU A 495 38.21 12.22 -1.50
C LEU A 495 38.81 12.40 -2.90
N LEU A 496 38.01 12.20 -3.96
CA LEU A 496 38.42 12.36 -5.36
C LEU A 496 38.29 13.81 -5.87
N VAL A 497 37.50 14.63 -5.18
CA VAL A 497 37.25 16.05 -5.53
C VAL A 497 38.12 17.00 -4.69
N GLU A 498 38.45 16.63 -3.45
CA GLU A 498 39.45 17.31 -2.61
C GLU A 498 40.88 17.10 -3.14
#